data_AF-A0A9E0BLX1-F1
#
_entry.id   AF-A0A9E0BLX1-F1
#
_cell.length_a   1.000
_cell.length_b   1.000
_cell.length_c   1.000
_cell.angle_alpha   90.00
_cell.angle_beta   90.00
_cell.angle_gamma   90.00
#
_symmetry.space_group_name_H-M   'P 1'
#
loop_
_entity.id
_entity.type
_entity.pdbx_description
1 polymer ?
#
loop_
_entity_poly.entity_id
_entity_poly.type
_entity_poly.pdbx_seq_one_letter_code
_entity_poly.pdbx_strand_id
1 'polypeptide(L)'
;MATVTLGTDATTSLTALAFLRGIGSLAAADVASINNAIKDDLNPAHPVVGGFVQSDGHLYVPNRGILSLRPGDYVGVDSQGWPILVSANSIANAAWTHS
;
A
#
# COMPACT_ATOMS: atom_id res chain seq x y z
N MET A 1 -7.88 2.25 12.24
CA MET A 1 -7.10 0.99 12.25
C MET A 1 -5.68 1.37 11.91
N ALA A 2 -4.71 1.01 12.74
CA ALA A 2 -3.30 1.39 12.55
C ALA A 2 -2.69 0.73 11.30
N THR A 3 -1.65 1.34 10.74
CA THR A 3 -0.76 0.73 9.74
C THR A 3 -0.31 -0.66 10.19
N VAL A 4 -0.41 -1.64 9.28
CA VAL A 4 -0.01 -3.03 9.49
C VAL A 4 1.34 -3.29 8.84
N THR A 5 2.01 -4.35 9.24
CA THR A 5 3.21 -4.82 8.55
C THR A 5 2.83 -5.84 7.50
N LEU A 6 3.35 -5.71 6.28
CA LEU A 6 3.20 -6.70 5.21
C LEU A 6 4.57 -7.28 4.91
N GLY A 7 4.71 -8.60 4.86
CA GLY A 7 5.97 -9.26 4.57
C GLY A 7 5.78 -10.47 3.68
N THR A 8 6.87 -10.94 3.09
CA THR A 8 6.92 -12.30 2.54
C THR A 8 7.31 -13.30 3.64
N ASP A 9 7.29 -14.60 3.36
CA ASP A 9 7.83 -15.63 4.28
C ASP A 9 9.35 -15.48 4.60
N ALA A 10 10.02 -14.51 3.94
CA ALA A 10 11.37 -14.03 4.27
C ALA A 10 11.32 -12.72 5.11
N THR A 11 12.39 -12.46 5.87
CA THR A 11 12.60 -11.41 6.90
C THR A 11 12.37 -9.94 6.50
N THR A 12 11.83 -9.65 5.32
CA THR A 12 11.53 -8.29 4.86
C THR A 12 10.11 -7.88 5.24
N SER A 13 10.02 -6.97 6.19
CA SER A 13 8.80 -6.28 6.63
C SER A 13 8.63 -4.95 5.87
N LEU A 14 7.42 -4.71 5.34
CA LEU A 14 6.99 -3.50 4.64
C LEU A 14 5.92 -2.79 5.45
N THR A 15 5.85 -1.45 5.35
CA THR A 15 4.74 -0.68 5.94
C THR A 15 3.52 -0.81 5.04
N ALA A 16 2.36 -1.22 5.57
CA ALA A 16 1.20 -1.52 4.73
C ALA A 16 -0.15 -1.06 5.32
N LEU A 17 -1.14 -1.00 4.42
CA LEU A 17 -2.55 -0.74 4.70
C LEU A 17 -3.43 -1.73 3.95
N ALA A 18 -4.42 -2.29 4.64
CA ALA A 18 -5.47 -3.07 4.02
C ALA A 18 -6.51 -2.15 3.35
N PHE A 19 -6.80 -2.38 2.08
CA PHE A 19 -7.88 -1.69 1.37
C PHE A 19 -9.23 -2.34 1.70
N LEU A 20 -10.02 -1.62 2.49
CA LEU A 20 -11.32 -2.05 2.98
C LEU A 20 -12.40 -1.14 2.39
N ARG A 21 -12.91 -1.46 1.19
CA ARG A 21 -13.97 -0.65 0.56
C ARG A 21 -15.29 -0.83 1.31
N GLY A 22 -15.77 0.21 1.99
CA GLY A 22 -17.11 0.25 2.58
C GLY A 22 -17.32 -0.52 3.88
N ILE A 23 -16.28 -1.10 4.49
CA ILE A 23 -16.34 -1.85 5.76
C ILE A 23 -15.60 -1.15 6.92
N GLY A 24 -15.44 0.17 6.79
CA GLY A 24 -14.74 1.03 7.75
C GLY A 24 -13.82 1.97 7.00
N SER A 25 -13.90 3.28 7.27
CA SER A 25 -12.94 4.22 6.71
C SER A 25 -11.58 3.97 7.36
N LEU A 26 -10.53 3.72 6.57
CA LEU A 26 -9.15 3.88 7.05
C LEU A 26 -9.03 5.27 7.68
N ALA A 27 -8.21 5.40 8.73
CA ALA A 27 -8.02 6.71 9.32
C ALA A 27 -7.25 7.56 8.32
N ALA A 28 -7.68 8.81 8.14
CA ALA A 28 -7.03 9.73 7.21
C ALA A 28 -5.52 9.91 7.50
N ALA A 29 -5.13 9.77 8.78
CA ALA A 29 -3.73 9.81 9.20
C ALA A 29 -2.90 8.63 8.67
N ASP A 30 -3.46 7.42 8.63
CA ASP A 30 -2.76 6.24 8.12
C ASP A 30 -2.60 6.34 6.60
N VAL A 31 -3.66 6.77 5.90
CA VAL A 31 -3.63 7.02 4.44
C VAL A 31 -2.59 8.10 4.10
N ALA A 32 -2.54 9.19 4.87
CA ALA A 32 -1.51 10.22 4.70
C ALA A 32 -0.10 9.70 4.99
N SER A 33 0.06 8.79 5.96
CA SER A 33 1.35 8.19 6.30
C SER A 33 1.88 7.31 5.17
N ILE A 34 1.02 6.48 4.55
CA ILE A 34 1.40 5.71 3.36
C ILE A 34 1.66 6.61 2.16
N ASN A 35 0.84 7.64 1.94
CA ASN A 35 1.08 8.57 0.83
C ASN A 35 2.41 9.32 0.95
N ASN A 36 2.82 9.68 2.16
CA ASN A 36 4.13 10.27 2.42
C ASN A 36 5.28 9.27 2.29
N ALA A 37 5.01 7.98 2.48
CA ALA A 37 6.01 6.93 2.31
C ALA A 37 6.24 6.60 0.83
N ILE A 38 5.23 6.75 -0.03
CA ILE A 38 5.36 6.55 -1.49
C ILE A 38 6.19 7.67 -2.10
N LYS A 39 7.34 7.33 -2.69
CA LYS A 39 8.32 8.28 -3.23
C LYS A 39 8.40 8.22 -4.75
N ASP A 40 8.77 9.34 -5.36
CA ASP A 40 9.04 9.40 -6.79
C ASP A 40 10.28 8.56 -7.11
N ASP A 41 10.20 7.70 -8.12
CA ASP A 41 11.32 6.85 -8.53
C ASP A 41 12.39 7.62 -9.32
N LEU A 42 12.04 8.75 -9.93
CA LEU A 42 13.01 9.67 -10.53
C LEU A 42 13.63 10.62 -9.50
N ASN A 43 12.92 10.92 -8.40
CA ASN A 43 13.43 11.78 -7.34
C ASN A 43 12.99 11.30 -5.94
N PRO A 44 13.74 10.36 -5.33
CA PRO A 44 13.39 9.74 -4.05
C PRO A 44 13.32 10.68 -2.84
N ALA A 45 13.76 11.94 -3.00
CA ALA A 45 13.67 12.96 -1.96
C ALA A 45 12.24 13.51 -1.80
N HIS A 46 11.34 13.28 -2.78
CA HIS A 46 9.99 13.81 -2.76
C HIS A 46 8.92 12.69 -2.76
N PRO A 47 7.90 12.79 -1.89
CA PRO A 47 6.76 11.90 -1.95
C PRO A 47 5.89 12.23 -3.18
N VAL A 48 5.17 11.23 -3.67
CA VAL A 48 4.30 11.40 -4.84
C VAL A 48 2.93 11.87 -4.40
N VAL A 49 2.39 12.88 -5.09
CA VAL A 49 1.06 13.42 -4.77
C VAL A 49 0.00 12.37 -5.12
N GLY A 50 -0.68 11.85 -4.11
CA GLY A 50 -1.82 10.96 -4.28
C GLY A 50 -1.47 9.50 -4.57
N GLY A 51 -0.39 8.96 -3.98
CA GLY A 51 0.02 7.55 -4.16
C GLY A 51 -1.12 6.54 -3.96
N PHE A 52 -1.76 6.51 -2.80
CA PHE A 52 -2.92 5.66 -2.49
C PHE A 52 -4.18 6.51 -2.31
N VAL A 53 -5.18 6.22 -3.15
CA VAL A 53 -6.48 6.88 -3.15
C VAL A 53 -7.57 5.88 -2.79
N GLN A 54 -7.98 5.94 -1.53
CA GLN A 54 -8.97 5.02 -0.96
C GLN A 54 -10.38 5.23 -1.53
N SER A 55 -10.78 6.46 -1.86
CA SER A 55 -12.13 6.77 -2.38
C SER A 55 -12.41 6.07 -3.70
N ASP A 56 -11.40 6.04 -4.56
CA ASP A 56 -11.53 5.54 -5.93
C ASP A 56 -11.00 4.10 -6.07
N GLY A 57 -10.33 3.58 -5.02
CA GLY A 57 -9.70 2.26 -5.04
C GLY A 57 -8.55 2.21 -6.04
N HIS A 58 -7.68 3.22 -6.01
CA HIS A 58 -6.55 3.33 -6.92
C HIS A 58 -5.22 3.49 -6.17
N LEU A 59 -4.21 2.77 -6.63
CA LEU A 59 -2.82 2.93 -6.22
C LEU A 59 -2.03 3.46 -7.42
N TYR A 60 -1.61 4.72 -7.33
CA TYR A 60 -0.77 5.39 -8.27
C TYR A 60 0.68 4.93 -8.08
N VAL A 61 1.23 4.35 -9.15
CA VAL A 61 2.61 3.92 -9.21
C VAL A 61 3.42 5.02 -9.90
N PRO A 62 4.43 5.60 -9.22
CA PRO A 62 5.21 6.71 -9.75
C PRO A 62 5.76 6.40 -11.14
N ASN A 63 5.47 7.29 -12.09
CA ASN A 63 5.92 7.24 -13.48
C ASN A 63 5.62 5.93 -14.25
N ARG A 64 4.66 5.12 -13.79
CA ARG A 64 4.28 3.83 -14.43
C ARG A 64 2.80 3.67 -14.72
N GLY A 65 1.92 4.25 -13.90
CA GLY A 65 0.48 4.18 -14.12
C GLY A 65 -0.30 3.96 -12.83
N ILE A 66 -1.48 3.37 -12.95
CA ILE A 66 -2.45 3.23 -11.85
C ILE A 66 -2.86 1.77 -11.74
N LEU A 67 -2.80 1.23 -10.52
CA LEU A 67 -3.33 -0.09 -10.19
C LEU A 67 -4.70 0.04 -9.54
N SER A 68 -5.64 -0.82 -9.93
CA SER A 68 -6.97 -0.89 -9.32
C SER A 68 -6.98 -1.85 -8.14
N LEU A 69 -7.49 -1.39 -7.00
CA LEU A 69 -7.62 -2.16 -5.78
C LEU A 69 -8.99 -2.81 -5.68
N ARG A 70 -9.03 -4.04 -5.18
CA ARG A 70 -10.25 -4.75 -4.81
C ARG A 70 -10.35 -4.86 -3.29
N PRO A 71 -11.57 -4.90 -2.73
CA PRO A 71 -11.74 -5.04 -1.28
C PRO A 71 -10.97 -6.26 -0.75
N GLY A 72 -10.15 -6.04 0.29
CA GLY A 72 -9.27 -7.05 0.89
C GLY A 72 -7.84 -7.04 0.38
N ASP A 73 -7.51 -6.26 -0.66
CA ASP A 73 -6.14 -6.09 -1.12
C ASP A 73 -5.33 -5.26 -0.13
N TYR A 74 -4.01 -5.43 -0.12
CA TYR A 74 -3.08 -4.73 0.75
C TYR A 74 -2.14 -3.86 -0.08
N VAL A 75 -1.93 -2.64 0.38
CA VAL A 75 -0.97 -1.69 -0.16
C VAL A 75 0.20 -1.62 0.79
N GLY A 76 1.35 -2.13 0.36
CA GLY A 76 2.62 -2.00 1.04
C GLY A 76 3.49 -0.90 0.43
N VAL A 77 4.44 -0.41 1.21
CA VAL A 77 5.53 0.46 0.77
C VAL A 77 6.84 -0.12 1.28
N ASP A 78 7.82 -0.25 0.39
CA ASP A 78 9.15 -0.71 0.75
C ASP A 78 10.02 0.37 1.43
N SER A 79 11.22 0.00 1.85
CA SER A 79 12.15 0.93 2.50
C SER A 79 12.64 2.07 1.59
N GLN A 80 12.49 1.93 0.27
CA GLN A 80 12.86 2.93 -0.72
C GLN A 80 11.68 3.84 -1.10
N GLY A 81 10.46 3.52 -0.65
CA GLY A 81 9.24 4.26 -0.96
C GLY A 81 8.51 3.74 -2.20
N TRP A 82 8.82 2.53 -2.65
CA TRP A 82 8.14 1.88 -3.77
C TRP A 82 6.80 1.29 -3.33
N PRO A 83 5.68 1.63 -3.99
CA PRO A 83 4.39 1.05 -3.67
C PRO A 83 4.24 -0.37 -4.22
N ILE A 84 3.70 -1.26 -3.40
CA ILE A 84 3.46 -2.67 -3.71
C ILE A 84 1.99 -2.98 -3.44
N LEU A 85 1.31 -3.56 -4.45
CA LEU A 85 -0.05 -4.07 -4.30
C LEU A 85 -0.01 -5.58 -4.15
N VAL A 86 -0.58 -6.09 -3.06
CA VAL A 86 -0.75 -7.53 -2.83
C VAL A 86 -2.24 -7.83 -2.74
N SER A 87 -2.72 -8.76 -3.57
CA SER A 87 -4.14 -9.11 -3.57
C SER A 87 -4.53 -9.94 -2.34
N ALA A 88 -5.79 -9.83 -1.92
CA ALA A 88 -6.33 -10.65 -0.83
C ALA A 88 -6.10 -12.16 -1.05
N ASN A 89 -6.23 -12.61 -2.29
CA ASN A 89 -6.04 -14.02 -2.65
C ASN A 89 -4.58 -14.46 -2.52
N SER A 90 -3.62 -13.55 -2.80
CA SER A 90 -2.20 -13.83 -2.64
C SER A 90 -1.78 -13.92 -1.17
N ILE A 91 -2.46 -13.21 -0.28
CA ILE A 91 -2.25 -13.34 1.17
C ILE A 91 -2.82 -14.67 1.68
N ALA A 92 -4.01 -15.06 1.20
CA ALA A 92 -4.66 -16.28 1.66
C ALA A 92 -3.97 -17.57 1.16
N ASN A 93 -3.30 -17.53 0.01
CA ASN A 93 -2.84 -18.73 -0.70
C ASN A 93 -1.38 -18.69 -1.15
N ALA A 94 -0.60 -17.65 -0.81
CA ALA A 94 0.82 -17.56 -1.17
C ALA A 94 1.68 -17.07 0.01
N ALA A 95 2.97 -16.89 -0.24
CA ALA A 95 4.01 -16.57 0.73
C ALA A 95 3.96 -15.11 1.28
N TRP A 96 2.78 -14.49 1.34
CA TRP A 96 2.60 -13.12 1.84
C TRP A 96 1.83 -13.16 3.16
N THR A 97 2.42 -12.59 4.20
CA THR A 97 1.83 -12.52 5.55
C THR A 97 1.66 -11.05 5.96
N HIS A 98 0.68 -10.78 6.82
CA HIS A 98 0.50 -9.45 7.42
C HIS A 98 0.20 -9.56 8.92
N SER A 99 0.59 -8.55 9.69
CA SER A 99 0.34 -8.45 11.14
C SER A 99 0.05 -7.02 11.59
#